data_AF-A0A819XY43-F1
#
_entry.id   AF-A0A819XY43-F1
#
_cell.length_a   1.000
_cell.length_b   1.000
_cell.length_c   1.000
_cell.angle_alpha   90.00
_cell.angle_beta   90.00
_cell.angle_gamma   90.00
#
_symmetry.space_group_name_H-M   'P 1'
#
loop_
_entity.id
_entity.type
_entity.pdbx_description
1 polymer ?
#
loop_
_entity_poly.entity_id
_entity_poly.type
_entity_poly.pdbx_seq_one_letter_code
_entity_poly.pdbx_strand_id
1 'polypeptide(L)'
;MTFDRIRFLLINATFTYKFLRMFNQFNKLKECITYLLLTFVSISSWVDINAIFAELSQIVLTQPEGWKLGAHLGLVINIGNIAPFALVIFKCIFGKHRLNLILLNYIVIFIGMTSCVLLVFFWSNTVYILRENRSVSLFILSLFLSLVDCTSMVTLSDYMTHFQPKFTSTLFLGESLSMILPSFLAIAQGNGRLECISLFDNNKTSNFSTIAVYKTARFSVSIYFLCIFFLLLMSFISLIFLQWTQVSKNFRQVSTNESSLSDVNKLDTIQAINISNNSEKSNEYILTTASYYLLLLGCLYATSVIFGVLLSISTYVLMPYGHQIFYLGTILSSWMLSIVSLFGVKKPFVGKRYLLIMLLLGSVTFIFDVFLCFKSPCPPFANTIKGSVLVLLIWLSTYIFIGYPRLVMANYLRIHSPNGMFWFGVSNQVGALIGSVAAYLLVETFSQFKEKLPCESLHC
;
A
#
# COMPACT_ATOMS: atom_id res chain seq x y z
N MET A 1 -21.04 -43.92 -50.58
CA MET A 1 -20.34 -43.46 -49.36
C MET A 1 -21.21 -43.83 -48.18
N THR A 2 -20.74 -44.80 -47.39
CA THR A 2 -21.54 -45.59 -46.45
C THR A 2 -21.78 -44.86 -45.13
N PHE A 3 -22.95 -45.11 -44.53
CA PHE A 3 -23.44 -44.58 -43.26
C PHE A 3 -22.39 -44.66 -42.12
N ASP A 4 -21.51 -45.66 -42.17
CA ASP A 4 -20.40 -45.85 -41.22
C ASP A 4 -19.35 -44.75 -41.26
N ARG A 5 -19.06 -44.16 -42.44
CA ARG A 5 -18.13 -43.01 -42.54
C ARG A 5 -18.68 -41.77 -41.86
N ILE A 6 -19.99 -41.53 -41.96
CA ILE A 6 -20.67 -40.40 -41.31
C ILE A 6 -20.71 -40.61 -39.79
N ARG A 7 -20.98 -41.84 -39.33
CA ARG A 7 -20.98 -42.20 -37.92
C ARG A 7 -19.58 -42.06 -37.28
N PHE A 8 -18.53 -42.48 -37.98
CA PHE A 8 -17.14 -42.30 -37.56
C PHE A 8 -16.74 -40.82 -37.47
N LEU A 9 -17.13 -40.00 -38.45
CA LEU A 9 -16.89 -38.56 -38.44
C LEU A 9 -17.63 -37.85 -37.30
N LEU A 10 -18.88 -38.23 -37.00
CA LEU A 10 -19.66 -37.66 -35.88
C LEU A 10 -19.08 -38.04 -34.52
N ILE A 11 -18.60 -39.27 -34.34
CA ILE A 11 -17.93 -39.72 -33.11
C ILE A 11 -16.60 -38.97 -32.93
N ASN A 12 -15.80 -38.83 -33.99
CA ASN A 12 -14.58 -38.03 -33.94
C ASN A 12 -14.87 -36.55 -33.65
N ALA A 13 -15.89 -35.95 -34.27
CA ALA A 13 -16.26 -34.56 -34.01
C ALA A 13 -16.73 -34.34 -32.56
N THR A 14 -17.54 -35.24 -32.00
CA THR A 14 -17.99 -35.17 -30.60
C THR A 14 -16.86 -35.42 -29.61
N PHE A 15 -15.95 -36.35 -29.88
CA PHE A 15 -14.74 -36.56 -29.07
C PHE A 15 -13.82 -35.33 -29.10
N THR A 16 -13.58 -34.77 -30.29
CA THR A 16 -12.75 -33.57 -30.47
C THR A 16 -13.36 -32.36 -29.76
N TYR A 17 -14.68 -32.17 -29.85
CA TYR A 17 -15.41 -31.12 -29.14
C TYR A 17 -15.32 -31.28 -27.61
N LYS A 18 -15.50 -32.50 -27.09
CA LYS A 18 -15.39 -32.78 -25.65
C LYS A 18 -13.96 -32.58 -25.15
N PHE A 19 -12.96 -32.98 -25.94
CA PHE A 19 -11.55 -32.75 -25.66
C PHE A 19 -11.19 -31.26 -25.65
N LEU A 20 -11.62 -30.49 -26.67
CA LEU A 20 -11.46 -29.03 -26.72
C LEU A 20 -12.12 -28.33 -25.52
N ARG A 21 -13.32 -28.77 -25.12
CA ARG A 21 -14.02 -28.22 -23.94
C ARG A 21 -13.27 -28.50 -22.64
N MET A 22 -12.77 -29.72 -22.44
CA MET A 22 -11.94 -30.05 -21.28
C MET A 22 -10.64 -29.27 -21.30
N PHE A 23 -9.95 -29.20 -22.44
CA PHE A 23 -8.71 -28.43 -22.59
C PHE A 23 -8.90 -26.94 -22.30
N ASN A 24 -10.00 -26.35 -22.78
CA ASN A 24 -10.37 -24.96 -22.45
C ASN A 24 -10.69 -24.77 -20.96
N GLN A 25 -11.34 -25.74 -20.30
CA GLN A 25 -11.55 -25.71 -18.85
C GLN A 25 -10.22 -25.79 -18.08
N PHE A 26 -9.31 -26.67 -18.50
CA PHE A 26 -7.97 -26.78 -17.91
C PHE A 26 -7.15 -25.49 -18.08
N ASN A 27 -7.19 -24.86 -19.26
CA ASN A 27 -6.50 -23.58 -19.48
C ASN A 27 -7.12 -22.45 -18.66
N LYS A 28 -8.45 -22.39 -18.54
CA LYS A 28 -9.13 -21.42 -17.68
C LYS A 28 -8.79 -21.60 -16.19
N LEU A 29 -8.63 -22.85 -15.75
CA LEU A 29 -8.17 -23.15 -14.39
C LEU A 29 -6.72 -22.68 -14.17
N LYS A 30 -5.81 -22.99 -15.09
CA LYS A 30 -4.40 -22.53 -15.01
C LYS A 30 -4.29 -21.02 -15.03
N GLU A 31 -5.14 -20.34 -15.80
CA GLU A 31 -5.23 -18.89 -15.83
C GLU A 31 -5.68 -18.33 -14.47
N CYS A 32 -6.73 -18.89 -13.88
CA CYS A 32 -7.20 -18.50 -12.55
C CYS A 32 -6.13 -18.72 -11.47
N ILE A 33 -5.45 -19.87 -11.48
CA ILE A 33 -4.36 -20.17 -10.55
C ILE A 33 -3.21 -19.18 -10.74
N THR A 34 -2.81 -18.89 -11.97
CA THR A 34 -1.76 -17.89 -12.26
C THR A 34 -2.16 -16.52 -11.74
N TYR A 35 -3.41 -16.10 -11.94
CA TYR A 35 -3.95 -14.84 -11.43
C TYR A 35 -3.89 -14.76 -9.90
N LEU A 36 -4.32 -15.82 -9.21
CA LEU A 36 -4.28 -15.90 -7.74
C LEU A 36 -2.85 -15.87 -7.20
N LEU A 37 -1.94 -16.65 -7.79
CA LEU A 37 -0.55 -16.67 -7.36
C LEU A 37 0.14 -15.31 -7.56
N LEU A 38 -0.09 -14.66 -8.72
CA LEU A 38 0.45 -13.32 -8.97
C LEU A 38 -0.15 -12.28 -8.00
N THR A 39 -1.41 -12.45 -7.61
CA THR A 39 -2.04 -11.62 -6.58
C THR A 39 -1.38 -11.83 -5.21
N PHE A 40 -1.13 -13.08 -4.81
CA PHE A 40 -0.42 -13.39 -3.55
C PHE A 40 1.01 -12.84 -3.55
N VAL A 41 1.74 -12.96 -4.65
CA VAL A 41 3.05 -12.31 -4.77
C VAL A 41 2.93 -10.80 -4.62
N SER A 42 1.92 -10.18 -5.25
CA SER A 42 1.71 -8.73 -5.18
C SER A 42 1.33 -8.23 -3.78
N ILE A 43 0.69 -9.06 -2.95
CA ILE A 43 0.39 -8.72 -1.54
C ILE A 43 1.68 -8.41 -0.75
N SER A 44 2.78 -9.12 -1.01
CA SER A 44 4.06 -8.93 -0.30
C SER A 44 4.73 -7.56 -0.51
N SER A 45 4.14 -6.69 -1.34
CA SER A 45 4.74 -5.40 -1.66
C SER A 45 4.59 -4.31 -0.60
N TRP A 46 3.56 -4.42 0.25
CA TRP A 46 3.24 -3.43 1.28
C TRP A 46 2.55 -4.02 2.52
N VAL A 47 2.30 -5.33 2.57
CA VAL A 47 1.41 -5.93 3.59
C VAL A 47 1.98 -5.77 5.00
N ASP A 48 3.29 -5.77 5.14
CA ASP A 48 4.03 -5.63 6.40
C ASP A 48 4.01 -4.18 6.91
N ILE A 49 4.33 -3.17 6.11
CA ILE A 49 4.24 -1.77 6.52
C ILE A 49 2.79 -1.37 6.79
N ASN A 50 1.84 -1.79 5.94
CA ASN A 50 0.42 -1.58 6.21
C ASN A 50 -0.02 -2.25 7.52
N ALA A 51 0.57 -3.40 7.87
CA ALA A 51 0.30 -4.06 9.14
C ALA A 51 0.83 -3.28 10.34
N ILE A 52 2.04 -2.69 10.26
CA ILE A 52 2.56 -1.83 11.34
C ILE A 52 1.61 -0.67 11.61
N PHE A 53 1.05 -0.04 10.57
CA PHE A 53 0.11 1.08 10.75
C PHE A 53 -1.29 0.65 11.19
N ALA A 54 -1.78 -0.50 10.74
CA ALA A 54 -3.01 -1.07 11.29
C ALA A 54 -2.87 -1.34 12.80
N GLU A 55 -1.70 -1.83 13.21
CA GLU A 55 -1.37 -2.16 14.59
C GLU A 55 -0.85 -0.98 15.42
N LEU A 56 -0.67 0.21 14.80
CA LEU A 56 -0.16 1.40 15.47
C LEU A 56 -0.99 1.77 16.70
N SER A 57 -2.31 1.55 16.63
CA SER A 57 -3.20 1.72 17.78
C SER A 57 -2.78 0.89 19.00
N GLN A 58 -2.32 -0.35 18.82
CA GLN A 58 -1.85 -1.18 19.94
C GLN A 58 -0.42 -0.81 20.37
N ILE A 59 0.46 -0.57 19.39
CA ILE A 59 1.89 -0.34 19.65
C ILE A 59 2.10 0.97 20.43
N VAL A 60 1.39 2.04 20.04
CA VAL A 60 1.47 3.37 20.69
C VAL A 60 1.21 3.32 22.20
N LEU A 61 0.40 2.37 22.67
CA LEU A 61 0.08 2.26 24.10
C LEU A 61 1.28 1.86 24.96
N THR A 62 2.26 1.16 24.40
CA THR A 62 3.35 0.53 25.16
C THR A 62 4.73 1.08 24.83
N GLN A 63 4.90 1.68 23.64
CA GLN A 63 6.19 2.22 23.23
C GLN A 63 6.48 3.59 23.86
N PRO A 64 7.75 3.86 24.22
CA PRO A 64 8.15 5.07 24.92
C PRO A 64 7.92 6.37 24.13
N GLU A 65 7.83 6.31 22.80
CA GLU A 65 7.59 7.50 21.97
C GLU A 65 6.16 8.05 22.07
N GLY A 66 5.21 7.28 22.62
CA GLY A 66 3.82 7.72 22.79
C GLY A 66 3.21 8.22 21.48
N TRP A 67 2.65 9.44 21.48
CA TRP A 67 1.98 9.97 20.29
C TRP A 67 2.96 10.35 19.18
N LYS A 68 4.25 10.47 19.48
CA LYS A 68 5.30 10.76 18.48
C LYS A 68 5.64 9.55 17.62
N LEU A 69 5.21 8.34 18.02
CA LEU A 69 5.59 7.10 17.35
C LEU A 69 5.22 7.09 15.87
N GLY A 70 4.02 7.57 15.52
CA GLY A 70 3.56 7.65 14.13
C GLY A 70 4.49 8.46 13.24
N ALA A 71 4.99 9.60 13.73
CA ALA A 71 5.90 10.46 12.98
C ALA A 71 7.30 9.84 12.81
N HIS A 72 7.79 9.13 13.83
CA HIS A 72 9.06 8.40 13.73
C HIS A 72 8.96 7.26 12.70
N LEU A 73 7.91 6.45 12.75
CA LEU A 73 7.66 5.39 11.77
C LEU A 73 7.47 5.95 10.37
N GLY A 74 6.69 7.04 10.23
CA GLY A 74 6.49 7.73 8.96
C GLY A 74 7.80 8.17 8.32
N LEU A 75 8.72 8.76 9.10
CA LEU A 75 10.05 9.13 8.61
C LEU A 75 10.89 7.91 8.22
N VAL A 76 10.97 6.90 9.09
CA VAL A 76 11.72 5.66 8.85
C VAL A 76 11.29 4.99 7.54
N ILE A 77 9.99 4.93 7.28
CA ILE A 77 9.44 4.29 6.09
C ILE A 77 9.73 5.09 4.83
N ASN A 78 9.82 6.42 4.93
CA ASN A 78 10.18 7.22 3.78
C ASN A 78 11.69 7.24 3.50
N ILE A 79 12.55 6.87 4.47
CA ILE A 79 13.97 6.61 4.23
C ILE A 79 14.17 5.37 3.34
N GLY A 80 13.27 4.38 3.40
CA GLY A 80 13.35 3.19 2.52
C GLY A 80 13.27 3.49 1.02
N ASN A 81 12.77 4.69 0.65
CA ASN A 81 12.81 5.18 -0.73
C ASN A 81 14.22 5.26 -1.32
N ILE A 82 15.28 5.20 -0.50
CA ILE A 82 16.67 5.07 -0.98
C ILE A 82 16.87 3.81 -1.82
N ALA A 83 16.15 2.71 -1.53
CA ALA A 83 16.32 1.44 -2.24
C ALA A 83 16.00 1.50 -3.74
N PRO A 84 14.84 2.03 -4.20
CA PRO A 84 14.58 2.18 -5.62
C PRO A 84 15.56 3.15 -6.31
N PHE A 85 16.03 4.20 -5.64
CA PHE A 85 17.09 5.06 -6.19
C PHE A 85 18.40 4.28 -6.41
N ALA A 86 18.81 3.47 -5.43
CA ALA A 86 19.99 2.63 -5.54
C ALA A 86 19.86 1.62 -6.70
N LEU A 87 18.68 1.03 -6.91
CA LEU A 87 18.42 0.12 -8.03
C LEU A 87 18.49 0.80 -9.39
N VAL A 88 17.97 2.03 -9.50
CA VAL A 88 18.08 2.82 -10.74
C VAL A 88 19.54 3.14 -11.04
N ILE A 89 20.30 3.61 -10.04
CA ILE A 89 21.73 3.89 -10.18
C ILE A 89 22.49 2.63 -10.59
N PHE A 90 22.20 1.48 -9.96
CA PHE A 90 22.82 0.21 -10.33
C PHE A 90 22.54 -0.17 -11.78
N LYS A 91 21.29 -0.07 -12.24
CA LYS A 91 20.91 -0.32 -13.64
C LYS A 91 21.62 0.65 -14.61
N CYS A 92 21.85 1.91 -14.20
CA CYS A 92 22.57 2.91 -14.99
C CYS A 92 24.09 2.61 -15.08
N ILE A 93 24.73 2.20 -13.99
CA ILE A 93 26.18 1.96 -13.95
C ILE A 93 26.55 0.62 -14.59
N PHE A 94 25.83 -0.45 -14.26
CA PHE A 94 26.21 -1.82 -14.63
C PHE A 94 25.46 -2.38 -15.85
N GLY A 95 24.52 -1.61 -16.40
CA GLY A 95 23.69 -1.99 -17.54
C GLY A 95 22.47 -2.84 -17.17
N LYS A 96 21.40 -2.69 -17.96
CA LYS A 96 20.08 -3.29 -17.69
C LYS A 96 20.09 -4.83 -17.55
N HIS A 97 20.99 -5.52 -18.24
CA HIS A 97 20.98 -6.98 -18.35
C HIS A 97 21.65 -7.73 -17.20
N ARG A 98 22.34 -7.03 -16.28
CA ARG A 98 23.09 -7.70 -15.20
C ARG A 98 22.26 -8.02 -13.96
N LEU A 99 21.07 -7.44 -13.82
CA LEU A 99 20.24 -7.61 -12.64
C LEU A 99 19.15 -8.65 -12.89
N ASN A 100 19.23 -9.80 -12.21
CA ASN A 100 18.18 -10.80 -12.23
C ASN A 100 17.04 -10.39 -11.27
N LEU A 101 16.01 -9.75 -11.83
CA LEU A 101 14.86 -9.23 -11.08
C LEU A 101 14.08 -10.34 -10.34
N ILE A 102 14.06 -11.55 -10.89
CA ILE A 102 13.40 -12.69 -10.26
C ILE A 102 14.15 -13.08 -8.97
N LEU A 103 15.48 -13.16 -9.04
CA LEU A 103 16.31 -13.41 -7.86
C LEU A 103 16.14 -12.30 -6.81
N LEU A 104 16.09 -11.04 -7.26
CA LEU A 104 15.87 -9.90 -6.36
C LEU A 104 14.52 -10.01 -5.63
N ASN A 105 13.45 -10.41 -6.31
CA ASN A 105 12.14 -10.64 -5.66
C ASN A 105 12.22 -11.73 -4.58
N TYR A 106 12.96 -12.81 -4.79
CA TYR A 106 13.17 -13.81 -3.74
C TYR A 106 13.91 -13.25 -2.52
N ILE A 107 14.99 -12.50 -2.76
CA ILE A 107 15.79 -11.90 -1.69
C ILE A 107 14.94 -10.92 -0.87
N VAL A 108 14.18 -10.07 -1.55
CA VAL A 108 13.36 -9.02 -0.94
C VAL A 108 12.25 -9.63 -0.06
N ILE A 109 11.49 -10.60 -0.58
CA ILE A 109 10.46 -11.29 0.21
C ILE A 109 11.08 -12.04 1.39
N PHE A 110 12.24 -12.67 1.21
CA PHE A 110 12.94 -13.35 2.30
C PHE A 110 13.38 -12.38 3.42
N ILE A 111 13.94 -11.21 3.06
CA ILE A 111 14.27 -10.16 4.03
C ILE A 111 13.01 -9.69 4.76
N GLY A 112 11.89 -9.49 4.06
CA GLY A 112 10.61 -9.13 4.66
C GLY A 112 10.14 -10.18 5.67
N MET A 113 10.16 -11.46 5.29
CA MET A 113 9.84 -12.58 6.18
C MET A 113 10.70 -12.60 7.43
N THR A 114 12.03 -12.48 7.28
CA THR A 114 12.95 -12.47 8.43
C THR A 114 12.68 -11.28 9.35
N SER A 115 12.41 -10.10 8.79
CA SER A 115 12.11 -8.88 9.55
C SER A 115 10.79 -9.01 10.31
N CYS A 116 9.75 -9.59 9.70
CA CYS A 116 8.49 -9.88 10.40
C CYS A 116 8.66 -10.90 11.52
N VAL A 117 9.44 -11.97 11.33
CA VAL A 117 9.74 -12.95 12.40
C VAL A 117 10.48 -12.27 13.55
N LEU A 118 11.47 -11.42 13.25
CA LEU A 118 12.19 -10.68 14.28
C LEU A 118 11.25 -9.71 15.02
N LEU A 119 10.28 -9.09 14.34
CA LEU A 119 9.28 -8.26 15.00
C LEU A 119 8.46 -9.04 16.02
N VAL A 120 8.14 -10.33 15.80
CA VAL A 120 7.41 -11.16 16.78
C VAL A 120 8.08 -11.12 18.16
N PHE A 121 9.41 -11.15 18.19
CA PHE A 121 10.20 -11.20 19.43
C PHE A 121 10.66 -9.84 19.93
N PHE A 122 10.96 -8.91 19.02
CA PHE A 122 11.72 -7.70 19.35
C PHE A 122 10.94 -6.40 19.21
N TRP A 123 9.66 -6.42 18.82
CA TRP A 123 8.87 -5.20 18.62
C TRP A 123 8.75 -4.33 19.89
N SER A 124 8.71 -4.94 21.08
CA SER A 124 8.57 -4.23 22.36
C SER A 124 9.90 -3.90 23.05
N ASN A 125 11.03 -4.32 22.46
CA ASN A 125 12.33 -4.09 23.05
C ASN A 125 12.73 -2.62 22.92
N THR A 126 13.07 -2.00 24.06
CA THR A 126 13.53 -0.62 24.13
C THR A 126 15.00 -0.56 24.50
N VAL A 127 15.69 0.46 23.98
CA VAL A 127 17.10 0.74 24.27
C VAL A 127 17.20 2.17 24.76
N TYR A 128 17.99 2.39 25.81
CA TYR A 128 18.21 3.73 26.36
C TYR A 128 19.26 4.49 25.54
N ILE A 129 18.84 5.49 24.79
CA ILE A 129 19.68 6.31 23.89
C ILE A 129 19.34 7.79 24.11
N LEU A 130 20.35 8.66 24.14
CA LEU A 130 20.16 10.12 24.29
C LEU A 130 19.28 10.52 25.48
N ARG A 131 19.42 9.81 26.61
CA ARG A 131 18.68 9.98 27.87
C ARG A 131 17.20 9.59 27.84
N GLU A 132 16.74 8.94 26.78
CA GLU A 132 15.35 8.46 26.65
C GLU A 132 15.33 7.00 26.22
N ASN A 133 14.28 6.27 26.62
CA ASN A 133 14.03 4.93 26.06
C ASN A 133 13.51 5.09 24.64
N ARG A 134 14.06 4.33 23.70
CA ARG A 134 13.67 4.37 22.29
C ARG A 134 13.42 2.97 21.76
N SER A 135 12.44 2.84 20.88
CA SER A 135 11.99 1.60 20.24
C SER A 135 12.88 1.22 19.06
N VAL A 136 14.19 1.12 19.30
CA VAL A 136 15.21 0.97 18.26
C VAL A 136 14.99 -0.27 17.40
N SER A 137 14.64 -1.39 18.02
CA SER A 137 14.35 -2.65 17.31
C SER A 137 13.17 -2.48 16.34
N LEU A 138 12.09 -1.84 16.78
CA LEU A 138 10.93 -1.55 15.94
C LEU A 138 11.31 -0.68 14.75
N PHE A 139 12.10 0.39 14.96
CA PHE A 139 12.51 1.29 13.88
C PHE A 139 13.45 0.62 12.87
N ILE A 140 14.44 -0.13 13.32
CA ILE A 140 15.37 -0.83 12.43
C ILE A 140 14.63 -1.88 11.60
N LEU A 141 13.77 -2.67 12.23
CA LEU A 141 13.00 -3.69 11.51
C LEU A 141 12.00 -3.05 10.53
N SER A 142 11.34 -1.95 10.93
CA SER A 142 10.49 -1.16 10.02
C SER A 142 11.26 -0.58 8.83
N LEU A 143 12.53 -0.18 9.03
CA LEU A 143 13.40 0.28 7.94
C LEU A 143 13.69 -0.85 6.94
N PHE A 144 14.00 -2.06 7.42
CA PHE A 144 14.20 -3.21 6.53
C PHE A 144 12.94 -3.56 5.73
N LEU A 145 11.77 -3.59 6.39
CA LEU A 145 10.48 -3.80 5.71
C LEU A 145 10.21 -2.69 4.67
N SER A 146 10.50 -1.44 5.01
CA SER A 146 10.35 -0.33 4.08
C SER A 146 11.30 -0.40 2.87
N LEU A 147 12.56 -0.81 3.06
CA LEU A 147 13.50 -1.05 1.96
C LEU A 147 13.00 -2.19 1.05
N VAL A 148 12.41 -3.22 1.64
CA VAL A 148 11.77 -4.34 0.94
C VAL A 148 10.60 -3.85 0.10
N ASP A 149 9.68 -3.08 0.68
CA ASP A 149 8.47 -2.58 0.01
C ASP A 149 8.76 -1.62 -1.14
N CYS A 150 9.64 -0.66 -0.90
CA CYS A 150 10.02 0.31 -1.93
C CYS A 150 10.74 -0.38 -3.11
N THR A 151 11.49 -1.45 -2.83
CA THR A 151 12.14 -2.26 -3.86
C THR A 151 11.14 -3.14 -4.61
N SER A 152 10.31 -3.88 -3.86
CA SER A 152 9.40 -4.90 -4.38
C SER A 152 8.38 -4.28 -5.33
N MET A 153 7.89 -3.07 -5.06
CA MET A 153 6.99 -2.36 -5.97
C MET A 153 7.60 -2.15 -7.36
N VAL A 154 8.89 -1.83 -7.42
CA VAL A 154 9.60 -1.63 -8.70
C VAL A 154 9.85 -2.96 -9.38
N THR A 155 10.35 -3.96 -8.65
CA THR A 155 10.76 -5.24 -9.20
C THR A 155 9.58 -6.14 -9.57
N LEU A 156 8.46 -6.06 -8.84
CA LEU A 156 7.21 -6.76 -9.16
C LEU A 156 6.50 -6.13 -10.35
N SER A 157 6.52 -4.81 -10.47
CA SER A 157 6.00 -4.12 -11.67
C SER A 157 6.76 -4.56 -12.93
N ASP A 158 8.09 -4.64 -12.85
CA ASP A 158 8.95 -5.15 -13.92
C ASP A 158 8.66 -6.63 -14.20
N TYR A 159 8.52 -7.44 -13.14
CA TYR A 159 8.21 -8.87 -13.23
C TYR A 159 6.87 -9.14 -13.96
N MET A 160 5.86 -8.29 -13.76
CA MET A 160 4.58 -8.44 -14.46
C MET A 160 4.65 -8.18 -15.96
N THR A 161 5.68 -7.48 -16.45
CA THR A 161 5.86 -7.29 -17.90
C THR A 161 6.13 -8.61 -18.62
N HIS A 162 6.66 -9.62 -17.93
CA HIS A 162 6.83 -10.97 -18.46
C HIS A 162 5.52 -11.75 -18.62
N PHE A 163 4.37 -11.22 -18.18
CA PHE A 163 3.06 -11.86 -18.29
C PHE A 163 2.16 -11.11 -19.28
N GLN A 164 1.17 -11.82 -19.81
CA GLN A 164 0.16 -11.19 -20.68
C GLN A 164 -0.50 -9.99 -19.97
N PRO A 165 -0.85 -8.90 -20.69
CA PRO A 165 -1.36 -7.65 -20.08
C PRO A 165 -2.56 -7.83 -19.14
N LYS A 166 -3.38 -8.86 -19.36
CA LYS A 166 -4.52 -9.23 -18.52
C LYS A 166 -4.16 -9.51 -17.05
N PHE A 167 -2.91 -9.87 -16.75
CA PHE A 167 -2.45 -10.13 -15.38
C PHE A 167 -1.96 -8.87 -14.66
N THR A 168 -1.80 -7.73 -15.34
CA THR A 168 -1.36 -6.48 -14.70
C THR A 168 -2.33 -6.03 -13.60
N SER A 169 -3.61 -6.38 -13.71
CA SER A 169 -4.62 -6.08 -12.67
C SER A 169 -4.35 -6.77 -11.33
N THR A 170 -3.53 -7.84 -11.31
CA THR A 170 -3.13 -8.53 -10.08
C THR A 170 -2.27 -7.67 -9.16
N LEU A 171 -1.49 -6.73 -9.70
CA LEU A 171 -0.72 -5.76 -8.89
C LEU A 171 -1.66 -4.87 -8.08
N PHE A 172 -2.64 -4.27 -8.75
CA PHE A 172 -3.62 -3.39 -8.09
C PHE A 172 -4.49 -4.16 -7.09
N LEU A 173 -4.87 -5.39 -7.42
CA LEU A 173 -5.60 -6.25 -6.47
C LEU A 173 -4.72 -6.60 -5.26
N GLY A 174 -3.44 -6.90 -5.47
CA GLY A 174 -2.47 -7.16 -4.42
C GLY A 174 -2.26 -5.95 -3.51
N GLU A 175 -2.11 -4.75 -4.07
CA GLU A 175 -2.03 -3.49 -3.33
C GLU A 175 -3.27 -3.31 -2.43
N SER A 176 -4.49 -3.47 -2.98
CA SER A 176 -5.73 -3.37 -2.20
C SER A 176 -5.80 -4.40 -1.07
N LEU A 177 -5.40 -5.65 -1.33
CA LEU A 177 -5.43 -6.73 -0.34
C LEU A 177 -4.35 -6.56 0.73
N SER A 178 -3.20 -5.97 0.39
CA SER A 178 -2.12 -5.68 1.34
C SER A 178 -2.55 -4.70 2.44
N MET A 179 -3.56 -3.87 2.18
CA MET A 179 -4.15 -2.95 3.16
C MET A 179 -5.31 -3.59 3.93
N ILE A 180 -6.14 -4.39 3.24
CA ILE A 180 -7.35 -5.01 3.81
C ILE A 180 -7.01 -6.17 4.75
N LEU A 181 -6.06 -7.04 4.38
CA LEU A 181 -5.75 -8.24 5.17
C LEU A 181 -5.22 -7.89 6.57
N PRO A 182 -4.24 -6.98 6.75
CA PRO A 182 -3.82 -6.57 8.08
C PRO A 182 -4.93 -5.86 8.86
N SER A 183 -5.80 -5.12 8.17
CA SER A 183 -6.97 -4.48 8.78
C SER A 183 -7.98 -5.49 9.33
N PHE A 184 -8.24 -6.58 8.60
CA PHE A 184 -9.08 -7.67 9.11
C PHE A 184 -8.46 -8.36 10.32
N LEU A 185 -7.14 -8.58 10.30
CA LEU A 185 -6.43 -9.15 11.45
C LEU A 185 -6.54 -8.22 12.67
N ALA A 186 -6.40 -6.90 12.49
CA ALA A 186 -6.55 -5.91 13.56
C ALA A 186 -7.99 -5.90 14.11
N ILE A 187 -9.00 -6.06 13.24
CA ILE A 187 -10.41 -6.24 13.66
C ILE A 187 -10.59 -7.52 14.48
N ALA A 188 -10.00 -8.64 14.03
CA ALA A 188 -10.07 -9.91 14.72
C ALA A 188 -9.41 -9.84 16.10
N GLN A 189 -8.26 -9.14 16.19
CA GLN A 189 -7.53 -8.85 17.42
C GLN A 189 -8.35 -7.98 18.38
N GLY A 190 -9.00 -6.95 17.84
CA GLY A 190 -9.79 -6.00 18.60
C GLY A 190 -8.97 -4.87 19.20
N ASN A 191 -9.66 -3.95 19.87
CA ASN A 191 -9.05 -2.75 20.43
C ASN A 191 -8.49 -2.98 21.84
N GLY A 192 -7.29 -2.46 22.09
CA GLY A 192 -6.70 -2.38 23.43
C GLY A 192 -7.46 -1.33 24.25
N ARG A 193 -7.32 -1.36 25.58
CA ARG A 193 -7.96 -0.36 26.44
C ARG A 193 -6.96 0.20 27.46
N LEU A 194 -6.93 1.52 27.56
CA LEU A 194 -6.31 2.22 28.67
C LEU A 194 -7.36 2.37 29.79
N GLU A 195 -7.12 1.74 30.93
CA GLU A 195 -7.92 1.92 32.14
C GLU A 195 -7.11 2.67 33.20
N CYS A 196 -7.71 3.68 33.83
CA CYS A 196 -7.09 4.44 34.89
C CYS A 196 -7.64 3.96 36.23
N ILE A 197 -6.80 3.27 37.00
CA ILE A 197 -7.17 2.74 38.31
C ILE A 197 -6.64 3.69 39.38
N SER A 198 -7.49 4.08 40.33
CA SER A 198 -7.07 4.83 41.51
C SER A 198 -6.48 3.88 42.55
N LEU A 199 -5.20 4.05 42.87
CA LEU A 199 -4.55 3.34 43.97
C LEU A 199 -4.56 4.22 45.22
N PHE A 200 -4.93 3.60 46.34
CA PHE A 200 -4.90 4.20 47.65
C PHE A 200 -3.47 4.09 48.21
N ASP A 201 -2.82 5.23 48.45
CA ASP A 201 -1.51 5.24 49.10
C ASP A 201 -1.71 5.23 50.62
N ASN A 202 -1.47 4.08 51.25
CA ASN A 202 -1.66 3.90 52.71
C ASN A 202 -0.78 4.85 53.56
N ASN A 203 0.26 5.46 52.98
CA ASN A 203 1.21 6.33 53.69
C ASN A 203 0.94 7.84 53.52
N LYS A 204 -0.07 8.25 52.74
CA LYS A 204 -0.45 9.67 52.58
C LYS A 204 -1.98 9.81 52.59
N THR A 205 -2.52 10.37 53.66
CA THR A 205 -3.95 10.49 53.97
C THR A 205 -4.79 11.36 53.02
N SER A 206 -4.35 11.68 51.80
CA SER A 206 -5.15 12.50 50.86
C SER A 206 -4.76 12.47 49.38
N ASN A 207 -3.81 11.63 48.93
CA ASN A 207 -3.43 11.61 47.51
C ASN A 207 -3.74 10.26 46.86
N PHE A 208 -4.83 10.21 46.10
CA PHE A 208 -5.08 9.13 45.14
C PHE A 208 -4.08 9.25 44.00
N SER A 209 -3.30 8.19 43.74
CA SER A 209 -2.49 8.11 42.52
C SER A 209 -3.27 7.31 41.47
N THR A 210 -3.47 7.91 40.29
CA THR A 210 -4.09 7.21 39.15
C THR A 210 -2.99 6.56 38.32
N ILE A 211 -3.06 5.24 38.14
CA ILE A 211 -2.13 4.50 37.30
C ILE A 211 -2.83 4.03 36.02
N ALA A 212 -2.15 4.21 34.90
CA ALA A 212 -2.52 3.70 33.60
C ALA A 212 -2.26 2.19 33.52
N VAL A 213 -3.32 1.40 33.37
CA VAL A 213 -3.26 -0.03 33.11
C VAL A 213 -3.72 -0.30 31.69
N TYR A 214 -2.82 -0.86 30.88
CA TYR A 214 -3.08 -1.19 29.49
C TYR A 214 -3.59 -2.63 29.39
N LYS A 215 -4.86 -2.80 29.04
CA LYS A 215 -5.44 -4.11 28.72
C LYS A 215 -5.16 -4.43 27.25
N THR A 216 -4.56 -5.59 27.05
CA THR A 216 -4.27 -6.12 25.71
C THR A 216 -5.56 -6.48 24.97
N ALA A 217 -5.50 -6.42 23.65
CA ALA A 217 -6.51 -6.97 22.76
C ALA A 217 -6.63 -8.51 22.92
N ARG A 218 -7.50 -9.16 22.13
CA ARG A 218 -7.80 -10.61 22.26
C ARG A 218 -6.56 -11.49 22.08
N PHE A 219 -5.58 -11.03 21.31
CA PHE A 219 -4.26 -11.63 21.20
C PHE A 219 -3.19 -10.54 21.09
N SER A 220 -1.93 -10.92 21.31
CA SER A 220 -0.80 -9.99 21.38
C SER A 220 -0.34 -9.50 20.00
N VAL A 221 0.33 -8.33 19.99
CA VAL A 221 1.02 -7.77 18.81
C VAL A 221 2.00 -8.77 18.19
N SER A 222 2.64 -9.62 19.00
CA SER A 222 3.52 -10.70 18.51
C SER A 222 2.77 -11.74 17.67
N ILE A 223 1.56 -12.15 18.07
CA ILE A 223 0.72 -13.06 17.29
C ILE A 223 0.25 -12.38 16.00
N TYR A 224 -0.05 -11.08 16.06
CA TYR A 224 -0.39 -10.29 14.88
C TYR A 224 0.75 -10.32 13.85
N PHE A 225 1.98 -9.99 14.23
CA PHE A 225 3.13 -10.05 13.33
C PHE A 225 3.43 -11.47 12.83
N LEU A 226 3.15 -12.50 13.62
CA LEU A 226 3.25 -13.89 13.17
C LEU A 226 2.25 -14.19 12.04
N CYS A 227 1.01 -13.67 12.12
CA CYS A 227 0.04 -13.78 11.02
C CYS A 227 0.54 -13.08 9.74
N ILE A 228 1.18 -11.92 9.87
CA ILE A 228 1.78 -11.19 8.73
C ILE A 228 2.93 -11.99 8.12
N PHE A 229 3.78 -12.62 8.93
CA PHE A 229 4.81 -13.54 8.45
C PHE A 229 4.21 -14.66 7.60
N PHE A 230 3.08 -15.27 8.01
CA PHE A 230 2.42 -16.30 7.21
C PHE A 230 1.87 -15.76 5.89
N LEU A 231 1.39 -14.51 5.84
CA LEU A 231 1.00 -13.87 4.57
C LEU A 231 2.21 -13.73 3.62
N LEU A 232 3.37 -13.29 4.13
CA LEU A 232 4.60 -13.20 3.35
C LEU A 232 5.12 -14.58 2.92
N LEU A 233 5.02 -15.60 3.78
CA LEU A 233 5.36 -16.98 3.44
C LEU A 233 4.49 -17.50 2.29
N MET A 234 3.19 -17.20 2.30
CA MET A 234 2.29 -17.54 1.19
C MET A 234 2.70 -16.85 -0.11
N SER A 235 3.13 -15.58 -0.06
CA SER A 235 3.68 -14.87 -1.22
C SER A 235 4.98 -15.52 -1.72
N PHE A 236 5.89 -15.91 -0.82
CA PHE A 236 7.14 -16.57 -1.16
C PHE A 236 6.91 -17.93 -1.85
N ILE A 237 6.04 -18.76 -1.26
CA ILE A 237 5.64 -20.05 -1.86
C ILE A 237 4.97 -19.82 -3.22
N SER A 238 4.13 -18.80 -3.34
CA SER A 238 3.49 -18.45 -4.61
C SER A 238 4.51 -18.09 -5.70
N LEU A 239 5.57 -17.35 -5.35
CA LEU A 239 6.65 -17.03 -6.26
C LEU A 239 7.44 -18.27 -6.69
N ILE A 240 7.78 -19.17 -5.75
CA ILE A 240 8.40 -20.48 -6.05
C ILE A 240 7.53 -21.26 -7.04
N PHE A 241 6.24 -21.39 -6.75
CA PHE A 241 5.32 -22.15 -7.58
C PHE A 241 5.20 -21.54 -8.99
N LEU A 242 5.16 -20.21 -9.11
CA LEU A 242 5.13 -19.52 -10.41
C LEU A 242 6.39 -19.74 -11.25
N GLN A 243 7.57 -19.88 -10.63
CA GLN A 243 8.83 -20.14 -11.34
C GLN A 243 9.04 -21.61 -11.68
N TRP A 244 8.75 -22.51 -10.75
CA TRP A 244 9.13 -23.92 -10.88
C TRP A 244 8.06 -24.78 -11.54
N THR A 245 6.81 -24.30 -11.62
CA THR A 245 5.74 -25.06 -12.29
C THR A 245 5.48 -24.59 -13.72
N GLN A 246 4.85 -25.46 -14.51
CA GLN A 246 4.43 -25.13 -15.87
C GLN A 246 3.10 -24.37 -15.93
N VAL A 247 2.48 -24.07 -14.78
CA VAL A 247 1.14 -23.45 -14.71
C VAL A 247 1.13 -22.07 -15.38
N SER A 248 2.22 -21.33 -15.22
CA SER A 248 2.35 -19.95 -15.69
C SER A 248 2.97 -19.82 -17.09
N LYS A 249 3.61 -20.88 -17.62
CA LYS A 249 4.42 -20.83 -18.85
C LYS A 249 3.64 -20.35 -20.07
N ASN A 250 2.42 -20.85 -20.26
CA ASN A 250 1.56 -20.49 -21.40
C ASN A 250 1.05 -19.04 -21.35
N PHE A 251 1.21 -18.38 -20.21
CA PHE A 251 0.75 -17.02 -19.96
C PHE A 251 1.88 -16.00 -19.86
N ARG A 252 3.13 -16.47 -19.89
CA ARG A 252 4.29 -15.59 -20.02
C ARG A 252 4.36 -15.08 -21.45
N GLN A 253 4.69 -13.81 -21.61
CA GLN A 253 5.02 -13.27 -22.92
C GLN A 253 6.31 -13.95 -23.39
N VAL A 254 6.28 -14.53 -24.58
CA VAL A 254 7.52 -14.82 -25.29
C VAL A 254 8.09 -13.44 -25.61
N SER A 255 9.14 -13.03 -24.90
CA SER A 255 9.98 -11.94 -25.38
C SER A 255 10.44 -12.37 -26.76
N THR A 256 9.85 -11.80 -27.81
CA THR A 256 10.43 -11.80 -29.14
C THR A 256 11.78 -11.15 -28.99
N ASN A 257 12.80 -11.97 -28.74
CA ASN A 257 14.17 -11.61 -28.99
C ASN A 257 14.21 -11.20 -30.46
N GLU A 258 14.61 -9.95 -30.70
CA GLU A 258 14.99 -9.43 -32.00
C GLU A 258 16.12 -10.30 -32.58
N SER A 259 15.80 -11.41 -33.23
CA SER A 259 16.72 -12.16 -34.10
C SER A 259 16.00 -13.33 -34.77
N SER A 260 15.18 -13.05 -35.80
CA SER A 260 14.92 -13.93 -36.97
C SER A 260 13.57 -13.60 -37.63
N LEU A 261 13.45 -12.44 -38.31
CA LEU A 261 12.46 -12.26 -39.38
C LEU A 261 12.82 -11.07 -40.28
N SER A 262 14.11 -10.94 -40.59
CA SER A 262 14.52 -10.41 -41.89
C SER A 262 14.18 -11.47 -42.93
N ASP A 263 13.49 -11.06 -43.99
CA ASP A 263 13.13 -11.87 -45.15
C ASP A 263 11.90 -12.75 -44.95
N VAL A 264 10.72 -12.15 -45.17
CA VAL A 264 9.66 -12.65 -46.07
C VAL A 264 8.45 -11.69 -45.92
N ASN A 265 7.99 -11.15 -47.06
CA ASN A 265 6.76 -10.36 -47.29
C ASN A 265 6.82 -8.83 -47.14
N LYS A 266 7.57 -8.18 -48.03
CA LYS A 266 7.42 -6.75 -48.42
C LYS A 266 6.22 -6.46 -49.35
N LEU A 267 5.31 -7.43 -49.59
CA LEU A 267 4.15 -7.25 -50.46
C LEU A 267 2.80 -7.15 -49.73
N ASP A 268 2.72 -7.57 -48.46
CA ASP A 268 1.49 -7.44 -47.66
C ASP A 268 1.40 -6.09 -46.91
N THR A 269 2.50 -5.32 -46.88
CA THR A 269 2.59 -4.06 -46.13
C THR A 269 1.78 -2.93 -46.78
N ILE A 270 1.54 -2.97 -48.10
CA ILE A 270 0.80 -1.90 -48.81
C ILE A 270 -0.72 -2.07 -48.66
N GLN A 271 -1.23 -3.29 -48.45
CA GLN A 271 -2.67 -3.52 -48.21
C GLN A 271 -3.07 -3.42 -46.73
N ALA A 272 -2.16 -3.67 -45.79
CA ALA A 272 -2.41 -3.48 -44.35
C ALA A 272 -2.49 -1.99 -43.93
N ILE A 273 -1.89 -1.09 -44.71
CA ILE A 273 -1.96 0.37 -44.47
C ILE A 273 -3.37 0.93 -44.76
N ASN A 274 -4.15 0.31 -45.65
CA ASN A 274 -5.49 0.82 -46.00
C ASN A 274 -6.63 0.24 -45.15
N ILE A 275 -6.43 -0.88 -44.45
CA ILE A 275 -7.47 -1.51 -43.61
C ILE A 275 -7.37 -1.04 -42.14
N SER A 276 -6.22 -0.49 -41.73
CA SER A 276 -6.00 0.08 -40.39
C SER A 276 -6.41 1.56 -40.24
N ASN A 277 -7.07 2.15 -41.24
CA ASN A 277 -7.62 3.51 -41.16
C ASN A 277 -9.04 3.58 -40.57
N ASN A 278 -9.65 2.44 -40.20
CA ASN A 278 -11.04 2.38 -39.71
C ASN A 278 -11.21 1.78 -38.30
N SER A 279 -10.15 1.61 -37.51
CA SER A 279 -10.29 1.45 -36.06
C SER A 279 -10.21 2.82 -35.39
N GLU A 280 -11.35 3.25 -34.86
CA GLU A 280 -11.59 4.40 -33.98
C GLU A 280 -10.35 5.25 -33.65
N LYS A 281 -10.30 6.47 -34.21
CA LYS A 281 -9.53 7.59 -33.67
C LYS A 281 -9.97 7.80 -32.21
N SER A 282 -9.34 7.11 -31.27
CA SER A 282 -9.34 7.56 -29.89
C SER A 282 -8.69 8.93 -29.91
N ASN A 283 -9.47 9.99 -29.64
CA ASN A 283 -8.97 11.36 -29.54
C ASN A 283 -7.63 11.35 -28.81
N GLU A 284 -6.56 11.61 -29.55
CA GLU A 284 -5.23 11.76 -29.01
C GLU A 284 -5.24 13.06 -28.22
N TYR A 285 -5.65 12.98 -26.94
CA TYR A 285 -5.62 14.10 -26.04
C TYR A 285 -4.14 14.47 -25.88
N ILE A 286 -3.65 15.48 -26.60
CA ILE A 286 -2.27 15.95 -26.43
C ILE A 286 -2.25 16.75 -25.12
N LEU A 287 -1.59 16.19 -24.10
CA LEU A 287 -1.42 16.87 -22.82
C LEU A 287 -0.38 17.98 -23.00
N THR A 288 -0.76 19.23 -22.69
CA THR A 288 0.22 20.33 -22.69
C THR A 288 1.29 20.07 -21.64
N THR A 289 2.52 20.52 -21.91
CA THR A 289 3.65 20.41 -20.97
C THR A 289 3.29 20.97 -19.58
N ALA A 290 2.55 22.09 -19.53
CA ALA A 290 2.06 22.66 -18.28
C ALA A 290 1.10 21.71 -17.54
N SER A 291 0.16 21.07 -18.24
CA SER A 291 -0.78 20.12 -17.63
C SER A 291 -0.07 18.87 -17.12
N TYR A 292 1.00 18.42 -17.80
CA TYR A 292 1.84 17.32 -17.35
C TYR A 292 2.50 17.62 -16.00
N TYR A 293 3.17 18.77 -15.87
CA TYR A 293 3.80 19.16 -14.60
C TYR A 293 2.78 19.46 -13.50
N LEU A 294 1.60 19.99 -13.83
CA LEU A 294 0.51 20.17 -12.86
C LEU A 294 -0.01 18.84 -12.31
N LEU A 295 -0.15 17.82 -13.15
CA LEU A 295 -0.54 16.48 -12.70
C LEU A 295 0.52 15.86 -11.80
N LEU A 296 1.82 16.01 -12.13
CA LEU A 296 2.91 15.56 -11.27
C LEU A 296 2.89 16.30 -9.91
N LEU A 297 2.73 17.63 -9.92
CA LEU A 297 2.63 18.40 -8.69
C LEU A 297 1.41 17.97 -7.85
N GLY A 298 0.27 17.69 -8.49
CA GLY A 298 -0.92 17.17 -7.83
C GLY A 298 -0.69 15.79 -7.19
N CYS A 299 0.03 14.89 -7.87
CA CYS A 299 0.43 13.59 -7.32
C CYS A 299 1.39 13.73 -6.13
N LEU A 300 2.39 14.62 -6.24
CA LEU A 300 3.33 14.93 -5.17
C LEU A 300 2.58 15.45 -3.95
N TYR A 301 1.65 16.41 -4.14
CA TYR A 301 0.81 16.91 -3.08
C TYR A 301 -0.04 15.80 -2.44
N ALA A 302 -0.78 15.03 -3.25
CA ALA A 302 -1.67 13.99 -2.76
C ALA A 302 -0.94 12.92 -1.94
N THR A 303 0.26 12.52 -2.37
CA THR A 303 1.09 11.55 -1.65
C THR A 303 1.75 12.14 -0.40
N SER A 304 2.16 13.42 -0.44
CA SER A 304 2.66 14.12 0.74
C SER A 304 1.62 14.15 1.86
N VAL A 305 0.35 14.33 1.53
CA VAL A 305 -0.74 14.32 2.50
C VAL A 305 -1.02 12.91 3.03
N ILE A 306 -1.32 11.95 2.14
CA ILE A 306 -1.79 10.61 2.54
C ILE A 306 -0.70 9.77 3.19
N PHE A 307 0.45 9.64 2.53
CA PHE A 307 1.52 8.71 2.95
C PHE A 307 2.65 9.40 3.71
N GLY A 308 2.64 10.73 3.77
CA GLY A 308 3.57 11.52 4.57
C GLY A 308 2.93 12.02 5.86
N VAL A 309 2.13 13.09 5.74
CA VAL A 309 1.63 13.86 6.88
C VAL A 309 0.61 13.07 7.69
N LEU A 310 -0.51 12.62 7.09
CA LEU A 310 -1.61 11.97 7.81
C LEU A 310 -1.12 10.73 8.57
N LEU A 311 -0.35 9.89 7.89
CA LEU A 311 0.25 8.70 8.48
C LEU A 311 1.04 9.03 9.77
N SER A 312 1.82 10.11 9.72
CA SER A 312 2.68 10.59 10.80
C SER A 312 1.92 11.23 11.97
N ILE A 313 0.84 11.98 11.70
CA ILE A 313 0.11 12.78 12.71
C ILE A 313 -1.17 12.10 13.21
N SER A 314 -1.49 10.91 12.71
CA SER A 314 -2.72 10.16 13.02
C SER A 314 -3.02 10.04 14.52
N THR A 315 -1.98 9.86 15.34
CA THR A 315 -2.05 9.84 16.81
C THR A 315 -2.61 11.16 17.36
N TYR A 316 -2.07 12.31 16.94
CA TYR A 316 -2.47 13.64 17.42
C TYR A 316 -3.85 14.09 16.96
N VAL A 317 -4.34 13.58 15.82
CA VAL A 317 -5.69 13.87 15.33
C VAL A 317 -6.74 13.06 16.09
N LEU A 318 -6.52 11.75 16.24
CA LEU A 318 -7.57 10.82 16.63
C LEU A 318 -7.56 10.44 18.11
N MET A 319 -6.39 10.33 18.75
CA MET A 319 -6.30 9.95 20.16
C MET A 319 -7.01 10.92 21.13
N PRO A 320 -7.04 12.25 20.91
CA PRO A 320 -7.81 13.16 21.76
C PRO A 320 -9.32 12.83 21.83
N TYR A 321 -9.86 12.19 20.78
CA TYR A 321 -11.27 11.78 20.71
C TYR A 321 -11.54 10.38 21.27
N GLY A 322 -10.50 9.73 21.78
CA GLY A 322 -10.56 8.42 22.41
C GLY A 322 -9.80 7.35 21.62
N HIS A 323 -9.24 6.40 22.35
CA HIS A 323 -8.44 5.32 21.78
C HIS A 323 -9.19 4.49 20.72
N GLN A 324 -10.50 4.29 20.93
CA GLN A 324 -11.35 3.58 19.97
C GLN A 324 -11.48 4.33 18.64
N ILE A 325 -11.47 5.66 18.64
CA ILE A 325 -11.51 6.47 17.42
C ILE A 325 -10.20 6.37 16.66
N PHE A 326 -9.07 6.35 17.37
CA PHE A 326 -7.77 6.10 16.77
C PHE A 326 -7.71 4.72 16.11
N TYR A 327 -8.08 3.66 16.85
CA TYR A 327 -8.17 2.29 16.32
C TYR A 327 -9.07 2.18 15.08
N LEU A 328 -10.27 2.78 15.11
CA LEU A 328 -11.16 2.77 13.96
C LEU A 328 -10.61 3.59 12.79
N GLY A 329 -9.99 4.74 13.06
CA GLY A 329 -9.44 5.62 12.05
C GLY A 329 -8.27 5.02 11.29
N THR A 330 -7.36 4.29 11.96
CA THR A 330 -6.26 3.58 11.28
C THR A 330 -6.81 2.47 10.39
N ILE A 331 -7.68 1.59 10.91
CA ILE A 331 -8.29 0.49 10.15
C ILE A 331 -9.12 1.00 8.98
N LEU A 332 -10.09 1.87 9.23
CA LEU A 332 -11.02 2.30 8.18
C LEU A 332 -10.35 3.14 7.09
N SER A 333 -9.26 3.87 7.40
CA SER A 333 -8.51 4.62 6.37
C SER A 333 -7.86 3.68 5.33
N SER A 334 -7.32 2.54 5.77
CA SER A 334 -6.79 1.50 4.88
C SER A 334 -7.89 0.93 3.96
N TRP A 335 -9.08 0.71 4.51
CA TRP A 335 -10.24 0.30 3.72
C TRP A 335 -10.67 1.36 2.69
N MET A 336 -10.67 2.65 3.07
CA MET A 336 -11.01 3.73 2.15
C MET A 336 -10.06 3.75 0.95
N LEU A 337 -8.75 3.59 1.17
CA LEU A 337 -7.78 3.54 0.07
C LEU A 337 -8.01 2.35 -0.86
N SER A 338 -8.27 1.15 -0.32
CA SER A 338 -8.56 -0.03 -1.13
C SER A 338 -9.88 0.08 -1.92
N ILE A 339 -10.88 0.73 -1.35
CA ILE A 339 -12.15 1.01 -2.04
C ILE A 339 -11.89 2.01 -3.18
N VAL A 340 -11.15 3.08 -2.92
CA VAL A 340 -10.75 4.09 -3.90
C VAL A 340 -9.99 3.46 -5.07
N SER A 341 -9.05 2.56 -4.81
CA SER A 341 -8.27 1.90 -5.87
C SER A 341 -9.16 1.04 -6.76
N LEU A 342 -10.08 0.26 -6.19
CA LEU A 342 -11.05 -0.55 -6.93
C LEU A 342 -12.04 0.28 -7.75
N PHE A 343 -12.54 1.40 -7.21
CA PHE A 343 -13.36 2.35 -7.96
C PHE A 343 -12.56 3.02 -9.09
N GLY A 344 -11.29 3.32 -8.83
CA GLY A 344 -10.34 3.85 -9.79
C GLY A 344 -10.16 2.99 -11.04
N VAL A 345 -10.17 1.66 -10.88
CA VAL A 345 -10.14 0.71 -12.02
C VAL A 345 -11.41 0.82 -12.88
N LYS A 346 -12.59 0.98 -12.26
CA LYS A 346 -13.87 1.11 -12.98
C LYS A 346 -14.06 2.46 -13.65
N LYS A 347 -13.60 3.53 -12.99
CA LYS A 347 -13.72 4.91 -13.46
C LYS A 347 -12.32 5.58 -13.48
N PRO A 348 -11.47 5.21 -14.46
CA PRO A 348 -10.07 5.64 -14.50
C PRO A 348 -9.88 7.11 -14.90
N PHE A 349 -10.88 7.73 -15.54
CA PHE A 349 -10.83 9.11 -16.01
C PHE A 349 -12.04 9.92 -15.53
N VAL A 350 -11.78 11.18 -15.20
CA VAL A 350 -12.79 12.18 -14.83
C VAL A 350 -12.42 13.55 -15.39
N GLY A 351 -13.41 14.40 -15.63
CA GLY A 351 -13.15 15.76 -16.09
C GLY A 351 -12.31 16.58 -15.10
N LYS A 352 -11.47 17.47 -15.61
CA LYS A 352 -10.58 18.36 -14.82
C LYS A 352 -11.29 19.13 -13.70
N ARG A 353 -12.54 19.57 -13.91
CA ARG A 353 -13.34 20.27 -12.90
C ARG A 353 -13.65 19.37 -11.70
N TYR A 354 -14.05 18.12 -11.95
CA TYR A 354 -14.33 17.16 -10.89
C TYR A 354 -13.06 16.82 -10.10
N LEU A 355 -11.95 16.61 -10.80
CA LEU A 355 -10.64 16.38 -10.18
C LEU A 355 -10.24 17.54 -9.24
N LEU A 356 -10.38 18.78 -9.72
CA LEU A 356 -10.08 19.98 -8.94
C LEU A 356 -11.00 20.12 -7.71
N ILE A 357 -12.31 19.88 -7.87
CA ILE A 357 -13.27 19.94 -6.75
C ILE A 357 -12.90 18.91 -5.67
N MET A 358 -12.58 17.68 -6.06
CA MET A 358 -12.18 16.63 -5.12
C MET A 358 -10.88 17.00 -4.38
N LEU A 359 -9.86 17.50 -5.09
CA LEU A 359 -8.62 17.96 -4.46
C LEU A 359 -8.85 19.14 -3.51
N LEU A 360 -9.71 20.10 -3.85
CA LEU A 360 -10.05 21.23 -2.99
C LEU A 360 -10.79 20.76 -1.73
N LEU A 361 -11.79 19.89 -1.86
CA LEU A 361 -12.50 19.30 -0.73
C LEU A 361 -11.55 18.53 0.18
N GLY A 362 -10.68 17.69 -0.39
CA GLY A 362 -9.68 16.95 0.36
C GLY A 362 -8.65 17.85 1.04
N SER A 363 -8.29 18.99 0.44
CA SER A 363 -7.41 19.98 1.07
C SER A 363 -8.09 20.67 2.24
N VAL A 364 -9.39 20.95 2.16
CA VAL A 364 -10.16 21.52 3.27
C VAL A 364 -10.22 20.55 4.45
N THR A 365 -10.51 19.26 4.20
CA THR A 365 -10.53 18.26 5.28
C THR A 365 -9.13 18.04 5.87
N PHE A 366 -8.09 18.01 5.03
CA PHE A 366 -6.70 17.94 5.50
C PHE A 366 -6.28 19.12 6.36
N ILE A 367 -6.62 20.35 5.97
CA ILE A 367 -6.33 21.55 6.78
C ILE A 367 -7.03 21.45 8.14
N PHE A 368 -8.24 20.90 8.18
CA PHE A 368 -8.94 20.65 9.44
C PHE A 368 -8.20 19.61 10.29
N ASP A 369 -7.75 18.49 9.72
CA ASP A 369 -6.96 17.47 10.43
C ASP A 369 -5.69 18.10 11.06
N VAL A 370 -4.96 18.93 10.30
CA VAL A 370 -3.77 19.64 10.80
C VAL A 370 -4.14 20.65 11.90
N PHE A 371 -5.25 21.36 11.76
CA PHE A 371 -5.75 22.27 12.81
C PHE A 371 -6.03 21.53 14.12
N LEU A 372 -6.60 20.32 14.06
CA LEU A 372 -6.81 19.49 15.25
C LEU A 372 -5.49 19.12 15.94
N CYS A 373 -4.42 18.83 15.18
CA CYS A 373 -3.09 18.58 15.76
C CYS A 373 -2.55 19.79 16.53
N PHE A 374 -2.70 21.00 15.99
CA PHE A 374 -2.28 22.23 16.70
C PHE A 374 -3.10 22.52 17.96
N LYS A 375 -4.32 21.98 18.05
CA LYS A 375 -5.17 22.09 19.25
C LYS A 375 -5.04 20.90 20.20
N SER A 376 -4.26 19.90 19.84
CA SER A 376 -3.94 18.78 20.72
C SER A 376 -3.20 19.25 21.98
N PRO A 377 -3.53 18.76 23.20
CA PRO A 377 -4.37 17.59 23.50
C PRO A 377 -5.89 17.87 23.64
N CYS A 378 -6.33 19.13 23.57
CA CYS A 378 -7.73 19.54 23.75
C CYS A 378 -8.31 20.18 22.48
N PRO A 379 -8.48 19.41 21.40
CA PRO A 379 -9.11 19.93 20.20
C PRO A 379 -10.61 20.20 20.41
N PRO A 380 -11.23 21.03 19.56
CA PRO A 380 -12.67 21.32 19.66
C PRO A 380 -13.52 20.05 19.65
N PHE A 381 -14.56 20.03 20.47
CA PHE A 381 -15.48 18.89 20.62
C PHE A 381 -14.82 17.60 21.17
N ALA A 382 -13.62 17.68 21.72
CA ALA A 382 -13.05 16.59 22.53
C ALA A 382 -14.03 16.18 23.64
N ASN A 383 -13.96 14.92 24.08
CA ASN A 383 -14.86 14.33 25.08
C ASN A 383 -16.35 14.26 24.70
N THR A 384 -16.73 14.53 23.44
CA THR A 384 -18.13 14.41 22.97
C THR A 384 -18.26 13.34 21.89
N ILE A 385 -19.33 12.54 21.93
CA ILE A 385 -19.62 11.51 20.92
C ILE A 385 -19.77 12.14 19.53
N LYS A 386 -20.42 13.31 19.45
CA LYS A 386 -20.60 14.05 18.19
C LYS A 386 -19.26 14.48 17.59
N GLY A 387 -18.34 14.97 18.42
CA GLY A 387 -16.98 15.31 17.99
C GLY A 387 -16.21 14.09 17.49
N SER A 388 -16.24 12.99 18.24
CA SER A 388 -15.60 11.72 17.84
C SER A 388 -16.08 11.21 16.48
N VAL A 389 -17.40 11.22 16.22
CA VAL A 389 -17.95 10.80 14.93
C VAL A 389 -17.56 11.78 13.81
N LEU A 390 -17.65 13.09 14.07
CA LEU A 390 -17.32 14.12 13.08
C LEU A 390 -15.86 14.02 12.62
N VAL A 391 -14.92 13.91 13.56
CA VAL A 391 -13.49 13.83 13.23
C VAL A 391 -13.17 12.54 12.50
N LEU A 392 -13.77 11.42 12.87
CA LEU A 392 -13.61 10.17 12.13
C LEU A 392 -14.10 10.31 10.67
N LEU A 393 -15.25 10.96 10.45
CA LEU A 393 -15.77 11.20 9.10
C LEU A 393 -14.86 12.13 8.29
N ILE A 394 -14.34 13.19 8.89
CA ILE A 394 -13.40 14.12 8.23
C ILE A 394 -12.12 13.38 7.84
N TRP A 395 -11.53 12.65 8.79
CA TRP A 395 -10.34 11.83 8.58
C TRP A 395 -10.52 10.88 7.38
N LEU A 396 -11.58 10.08 7.37
CA LEU A 396 -11.86 9.13 6.29
C LEU A 396 -12.14 9.83 4.95
N SER A 397 -12.82 10.98 4.99
CA SER A 397 -13.09 11.80 3.80
C SER A 397 -11.80 12.30 3.15
N THR A 398 -10.79 12.68 3.94
CA THR A 398 -9.48 13.11 3.42
C THR A 398 -8.83 12.02 2.55
N TYR A 399 -8.85 10.76 3.00
CA TYR A 399 -8.31 9.64 2.21
C TYR A 399 -9.08 9.41 0.89
N ILE A 400 -10.40 9.60 0.88
CA ILE A 400 -11.21 9.46 -0.34
C ILE A 400 -10.96 10.62 -1.30
N PHE A 401 -11.07 11.86 -0.80
CA PHE A 401 -11.01 13.08 -1.61
C PHE A 401 -9.63 13.36 -2.16
N ILE A 402 -8.55 12.91 -1.50
CA ILE A 402 -7.19 13.03 -2.01
C ILE A 402 -6.75 11.76 -2.75
N GLY A 403 -7.16 10.58 -2.26
CA GLY A 403 -6.72 9.30 -2.80
C GLY A 403 -7.27 9.03 -4.20
N TYR A 404 -8.54 9.37 -4.46
CA TYR A 404 -9.14 9.13 -5.77
C TYR A 404 -8.52 10.02 -6.86
N PRO A 405 -8.35 11.34 -6.66
CA PRO A 405 -7.59 12.17 -7.58
C PRO A 405 -6.18 11.67 -7.88
N ARG A 406 -5.42 11.22 -6.87
CA ARG A 406 -4.07 10.65 -7.07
C ARG A 406 -4.10 9.55 -8.14
N LEU A 407 -5.03 8.61 -8.03
CA LEU A 407 -5.14 7.49 -8.96
C LEU A 407 -5.56 7.95 -10.37
N VAL A 408 -6.49 8.89 -10.47
CA VAL A 408 -6.91 9.42 -11.79
C VAL A 408 -5.78 10.20 -12.45
N MET A 409 -5.02 10.99 -11.69
CA MET A 409 -3.82 11.69 -12.20
C MET A 409 -2.76 10.70 -12.70
N ALA A 410 -2.55 9.58 -11.99
CA ALA A 410 -1.67 8.50 -12.44
C ALA A 410 -2.11 7.92 -13.79
N ASN A 411 -3.41 7.68 -13.98
CA ASN A 411 -3.95 7.17 -15.24
C ASN A 411 -3.77 8.16 -16.40
N TYR A 412 -3.95 9.47 -16.15
CA TYR A 412 -3.65 10.49 -17.15
C TYR A 412 -2.17 10.48 -17.55
N LEU A 413 -1.25 10.48 -16.57
CA LEU A 413 0.19 10.43 -16.82
C LEU A 413 0.60 9.18 -17.60
N ARG A 414 -0.01 8.02 -17.30
CA ARG A 414 0.26 6.74 -17.97
C ARG A 414 -0.02 6.77 -19.46
N ILE A 415 -1.15 7.35 -19.86
CA ILE A 415 -1.58 7.35 -21.27
C ILE A 415 -0.82 8.41 -22.07
N HIS A 416 -0.53 9.56 -21.46
CA HIS A 416 -0.08 10.74 -22.19
C HIS A 416 1.44 10.92 -22.24
N SER A 417 2.20 10.10 -21.49
CA SER A 417 3.66 10.18 -21.47
C SER A 417 4.28 8.79 -21.42
N PRO A 418 5.22 8.45 -22.33
CA PRO A 418 5.91 7.16 -22.29
C PRO A 418 6.68 6.96 -20.98
N ASN A 419 7.17 8.05 -20.37
CA ASN A 419 7.84 8.03 -19.07
C ASN A 419 6.91 8.46 -17.92
N GLY A 420 5.60 8.56 -18.14
CA GLY A 420 4.64 9.10 -17.18
C GLY A 420 4.56 8.30 -15.89
N MET A 421 4.59 6.96 -15.99
CA MET A 421 4.57 6.09 -14.82
C MET A 421 5.86 6.15 -13.99
N PHE A 422 7.01 6.37 -14.64
CA PHE A 422 8.27 6.57 -13.95
C PHE A 422 8.24 7.85 -13.10
N TRP A 423 7.85 8.98 -13.71
CA TRP A 423 7.76 10.26 -13.01
C TRP A 423 6.63 10.30 -11.97
N PHE A 424 5.53 9.59 -12.18
CA PHE A 424 4.51 9.35 -11.14
C PHE A 424 5.11 8.61 -9.94
N GLY A 425 5.90 7.56 -10.18
CA GLY A 425 6.62 6.84 -9.13
C GLY A 425 7.56 7.75 -8.34
N VAL A 426 8.40 8.52 -9.03
CA VAL A 426 9.29 9.52 -8.40
C VAL A 426 8.48 10.53 -7.58
N SER A 427 7.41 11.07 -8.16
CA SER A 427 6.52 12.03 -7.51
C SER A 427 5.88 11.48 -6.23
N ASN A 428 5.51 10.19 -6.21
CA ASN A 428 4.93 9.55 -5.03
C ASN A 428 5.94 9.45 -3.89
N GLN A 429 7.15 8.97 -4.19
CA GLN A 429 8.19 8.77 -3.15
C GLN A 429 8.69 10.11 -2.61
N VAL A 430 8.93 11.08 -3.49
CA VAL A 430 9.34 12.43 -3.09
C VAL A 430 8.23 13.11 -2.28
N GLY A 431 6.97 13.00 -2.71
CA GLY A 431 5.83 13.56 -1.97
C GLY A 431 5.72 12.99 -0.56
N ALA A 432 5.71 11.67 -0.42
CA ALA A 432 5.61 11.00 0.88
C ALA A 432 6.80 11.36 1.81
N LEU A 433 8.02 11.46 1.26
CA LEU A 433 9.20 11.91 2.01
C LEU A 433 9.06 13.36 2.48
N ILE A 434 8.63 14.28 1.62
CA ILE A 434 8.41 15.69 2.00
C ILE A 434 7.38 15.78 3.13
N GLY A 435 6.27 15.05 3.02
CA GLY A 435 5.21 15.06 4.02
C GLY A 435 5.65 14.47 5.36
N SER A 436 6.37 13.35 5.36
CA SER A 436 6.86 12.71 6.58
C SER A 436 7.96 13.52 7.27
N VAL A 437 8.89 14.12 6.52
CA VAL A 437 9.90 15.04 7.08
C VAL A 437 9.22 16.26 7.70
N ALA A 438 8.27 16.88 7.01
CA ALA A 438 7.53 18.03 7.53
C ALA A 438 6.78 17.67 8.83
N ALA A 439 6.07 16.54 8.85
CA ALA A 439 5.37 16.08 10.05
C ALA A 439 6.32 15.74 11.20
N TYR A 440 7.44 15.06 10.91
CA TYR A 440 8.46 14.74 11.90
C TYR A 440 9.06 16.00 12.53
N LEU A 441 9.40 17.01 11.72
CA LEU A 441 9.91 18.28 12.23
C LEU A 441 8.89 18.99 13.13
N LEU A 442 7.61 19.01 12.75
CA LEU A 442 6.55 19.61 13.56
C LEU A 442 6.35 18.88 14.90
N VAL A 443 6.43 17.55 14.89
CA VAL A 443 6.21 16.69 16.06
C VAL A 443 7.41 16.65 17.00
N GLU A 444 8.60 16.34 16.49
CA GLU A 444 9.78 16.09 17.33
C GLU A 444 10.62 17.36 17.53
N THR A 445 11.01 18.03 16.44
CA THR A 445 11.95 19.15 16.51
C THR A 445 11.32 20.42 17.07
N PHE A 446 10.15 20.79 16.54
CA PHE A 446 9.45 22.00 16.95
C PHE A 446 8.46 21.77 18.09
N SER A 447 8.17 20.50 18.44
CA SER A 447 7.26 20.10 19.53
C SER A 447 5.93 20.89 19.50
N GLN A 448 5.38 21.12 18.31
CA GLN A 448 4.18 21.93 18.12
C GLN A 448 2.91 21.20 18.56
N PHE A 449 2.93 19.87 18.51
CA PHE A 449 1.80 19.04 18.93
C PHE A 449 2.07 18.45 20.31
N LYS A 450 1.10 18.62 21.21
CA LYS A 450 1.20 18.16 22.58
C LYS A 450 0.36 16.90 22.77
N GLU A 451 0.93 15.91 23.43
CA GLU A 451 0.20 14.70 23.81
C GLU A 451 -0.51 14.87 25.16
N LYS A 452 -1.55 14.07 25.38
CA LYS A 452 -2.22 13.96 26.68
C LYS A 452 -1.51 12.89 27.51
N LEU A 453 -1.06 13.23 28.73
CA LEU A 453 -0.51 12.24 29.63
C LEU A 453 -1.59 11.21 30.03
N PRO A 454 -1.25 9.91 30.08
CA PRO A 454 -2.19 8.88 30.50
C PRO A 454 -2.75 9.18 31.90
N CYS A 455 -4.06 9.05 32.06
CA CYS A 455 -4.75 9.21 33.35
C CYS A 455 -4.66 10.59 34.01
N GLU A 456 -4.19 11.61 33.29
CA GLU A 456 -4.29 13.00 33.70
C GLU A 456 -5.67 13.55 33.33
N SER A 457 -6.38 14.10 34.33
CA SER A 457 -7.67 14.75 34.14
C SER A 457 -7.50 16.13 33.51
N LEU A 458 -7.23 16.16 32.20
CA LEU A 458 -7.37 17.39 31.43
C LEU A 458 -8.84 17.65 31.13
N HIS A 459 -9.40 18.70 31.72
CA HIS A 459 -10.68 19.25 31.30
C HIS A 459 -10.50 20.07 30.03
N CYS A 460 -10.76 19.39 28.91
CA CYS A 460 -11.25 19.99 27.68
C CYS A 460 -12.78 20.00 27.76
#